data_AF-A0A8C6U2H9-F1
#
_entry.id   AF-A0A8C6U2H9-F1
#
_cell.length_a   1.000
_cell.length_b   1.000
_cell.length_c   1.000
_cell.angle_alpha   90.00
_cell.angle_beta   90.00
_cell.angle_gamma   90.00
#
_symmetry.space_group_name_H-M   'P 1'
#
loop_
_entity.id
_entity.type
_entity.pdbx_description
1 polymer ?
#
loop_
_entity_poly.entity_id
_entity_poly.type
_entity_poly.pdbx_seq_one_letter_code
_entity_poly.pdbx_strand_id
1 'polypeptide(L)'
;MPLTSTVQSQLINYNILNRCYWTPSRMARLKLINDAKCWRCNQTTGTMIHMLYECDKVVVFWDKLIAFLNKLLNLAWHKNPGLCMLAIKKKNKKKKMAADTLFSSALSSVLNHLENMKSLKP
;
A
#
# COMPACT_ATOMS: atom_id res chain seq x y z
N MET A 1 15.85 -1.32 23.70
CA MET A 1 15.20 -2.44 22.98
C MET A 1 15.71 -2.47 21.55
N PRO A 2 16.34 -3.56 21.06
CA PRO A 2 16.77 -3.61 19.68
C PRO A 2 15.57 -3.94 18.78
N LEU A 3 15.17 -2.98 17.95
CA LEU A 3 14.22 -3.23 16.87
C LEU A 3 14.82 -4.26 15.92
N THR A 4 14.13 -5.39 15.73
CA THR A 4 14.55 -6.41 14.76
C THR A 4 14.65 -5.83 13.34
N SER A 5 15.57 -6.35 12.51
CA SER A 5 15.84 -5.85 11.15
C SER A 5 14.59 -5.69 10.28
N THR A 6 13.58 -6.52 10.49
CA THR A 6 12.30 -6.44 9.77
C THR A 6 11.46 -5.22 10.15
N VAL A 7 11.49 -4.79 11.42
CA VAL A 7 10.75 -3.60 11.88
C VAL A 7 11.45 -2.33 11.39
N GLN A 8 12.78 -2.32 11.33
CA GLN A 8 13.52 -1.21 10.75
C GLN A 8 13.19 -1.02 9.26
N SER A 9 13.18 -2.09 8.46
CA SER A 9 12.78 -1.99 7.05
C SER A 9 11.33 -1.52 6.87
N GLN A 10 10.42 -1.95 7.74
CA GLN A 10 9.02 -1.49 7.72
C GLN A 10 8.90 0.01 7.99
N LEU A 11 9.64 0.50 8.98
CA LEU A 11 9.68 1.93 9.30
C LEU A 11 10.29 2.75 8.16
N ILE A 12 11.33 2.24 7.51
CA ILE A 12 11.92 2.87 6.33
C ILE A 12 10.87 2.97 5.22
N ASN A 13 10.18 1.88 4.90
CA ASN A 13 9.13 1.87 3.89
C ASN A 13 7.98 2.84 4.24
N TYR A 14 7.53 2.84 5.49
CA TYR A 14 6.54 3.79 5.98
C TYR A 14 6.98 5.25 5.79
N ASN A 15 8.21 5.56 6.18
CA ASN A 15 8.76 6.91 6.06
C ASN A 15 8.90 7.35 4.60
N ILE A 16 9.35 6.46 3.71
CA ILE A 16 9.43 6.73 2.27
C ILE A 16 8.04 6.99 1.71
N LEU A 17 7.06 6.13 2.00
CA LEU A 17 5.68 6.31 1.55
C LEU A 17 5.11 7.65 2.04
N ASN A 18 5.26 7.96 3.32
CA ASN A 18 4.75 9.20 3.88
C ASN A 18 5.45 10.45 3.31
N ARG A 19 6.72 10.37 2.92
CA ARG A 19 7.46 11.48 2.29
C ARG A 19 7.11 11.65 0.82
N CYS A 20 7.03 10.56 0.05
CA CYS A 20 6.87 10.56 -1.40
C CYS A 20 5.41 10.62 -1.86
N TYR A 21 4.46 10.25 -1.00
CA TYR A 21 3.04 10.22 -1.34
C TYR A 21 2.34 11.51 -0.89
N TRP A 22 1.99 12.35 -1.87
CA TRP A 22 1.23 13.57 -1.65
C TRP A 22 -0.27 13.25 -1.62
N THR A 23 -0.83 13.17 -0.42
CA THR A 23 -2.27 12.92 -0.24
C THR A 23 -3.06 14.23 -0.33
N PRO A 24 -4.29 14.24 -0.89
CA PRO A 24 -5.18 15.39 -0.93
C PRO A 24 -5.32 16.09 0.42
N SER A 25 -5.46 15.32 1.51
CA SER A 25 -5.50 15.86 2.86
C SER A 25 -4.26 16.65 3.27
N ARG A 26 -3.07 16.23 2.80
CA ARG A 26 -1.79 16.91 3.07
C ARG A 26 -1.65 18.15 2.20
N MET A 27 -2.00 18.10 0.92
CA MET A 27 -1.93 19.27 0.03
C MET A 27 -2.95 20.34 0.42
N ALA A 28 -4.17 19.96 0.80
CA ALA A 28 -5.19 20.89 1.28
C ALA A 28 -4.74 21.59 2.56
N ARG A 29 -4.11 20.85 3.50
CA ARG A 29 -3.52 21.45 4.71
C ARG A 29 -2.40 22.45 4.41
N LEU A 30 -1.63 22.23 3.35
CA LEU A 30 -0.61 23.18 2.87
C LEU A 30 -1.20 24.27 1.96
N LYS A 31 -2.52 24.33 1.79
CA LYS A 31 -3.22 25.28 0.90
C LYS A 31 -2.76 25.20 -0.57
N LEU A 32 -2.26 24.05 -1.00
CA LEU A 32 -1.86 23.80 -2.39
C LEU A 32 -3.05 23.45 -3.28
N ILE A 33 -4.13 22.94 -2.68
CA ILE A 33 -5.41 22.61 -3.34
C ILE A 33 -6.56 23.00 -2.40
N ASN A 34 -7.75 23.21 -2.97
CA ASN A 34 -8.94 23.61 -2.21
C ASN A 34 -9.77 22.42 -1.70
N ASP A 35 -9.70 21.27 -2.38
CA ASP A 35 -10.47 20.07 -2.01
C ASP A 35 -9.54 18.97 -1.47
N ALA A 36 -9.87 18.46 -0.28
CA ALA A 36 -9.15 17.38 0.38
C ALA A 36 -9.69 15.99 0.01
N LYS A 37 -10.66 15.89 -0.91
CA LYS A 37 -11.25 14.61 -1.33
C LYS A 37 -10.23 13.70 -2.03
N CYS A 38 -10.43 12.41 -1.84
CA CYS A 38 -9.66 11.36 -2.47
C CYS A 38 -9.80 11.44 -3.99
N TRP A 39 -8.69 11.53 -4.72
CA TRP A 39 -8.70 11.57 -6.18
C TRP A 39 -9.27 10.34 -6.88
N ARG A 40 -9.45 9.23 -6.15
CA ARG A 40 -9.95 7.97 -6.73
C ARG A 40 -11.45 7.82 -6.62
N CYS A 41 -11.99 8.00 -5.42
CA CYS A 41 -13.43 7.86 -5.17
C CYS A 41 -14.17 9.19 -5.19
N ASN A 42 -13.48 10.31 -4.99
CA ASN A 42 -14.04 11.66 -4.87
C ASN A 42 -15.16 11.81 -3.82
N GLN A 43 -15.17 10.95 -2.79
CA GLN A 43 -16.24 10.89 -1.78
C GLN A 43 -15.74 11.28 -0.40
N THR A 44 -14.64 10.69 0.05
CA THR A 44 -14.09 10.91 1.40
C THR A 44 -12.76 11.67 1.33
N THR A 45 -12.32 12.19 2.48
CA THR A 45 -11.00 12.85 2.58
C THR A 45 -9.88 11.87 2.20
N GLY A 46 -9.03 12.28 1.26
CA GLY A 46 -7.88 11.51 0.81
C GLY A 46 -6.77 11.51 1.84
N THR A 47 -6.90 10.73 2.91
CA THR A 47 -5.82 10.40 3.84
C THR A 47 -4.94 9.29 3.26
N MET A 48 -3.73 9.11 3.80
CA MET A 48 -2.82 8.06 3.33
C MET A 48 -3.46 6.67 3.47
N ILE A 49 -4.09 6.41 4.62
CA ILE A 49 -4.78 5.14 4.90
C ILE A 49 -5.94 4.92 3.93
N HIS A 50 -6.77 5.96 3.73
CA HIS A 50 -7.87 5.87 2.79
C HIS A 50 -7.37 5.57 1.37
N MET A 51 -6.41 6.34 0.87
CA MET A 51 -5.92 6.21 -0.51
C MET A 51 -5.14 4.92 -0.80
N LEU A 52 -4.60 4.25 0.22
CA LEU A 52 -3.82 3.03 0.05
C LEU A 52 -4.58 1.76 0.45
N TYR A 53 -5.64 1.85 1.25
CA TYR A 53 -6.31 0.68 1.80
C TYR A 53 -7.84 0.75 1.83
N GLU A 54 -8.43 1.83 2.36
CA GLU A 54 -9.88 1.88 2.62
C GLU A 54 -10.69 2.34 1.41
N CYS A 55 -10.08 3.04 0.45
CA CYS A 55 -10.77 3.53 -0.74
C CYS A 55 -11.37 2.37 -1.51
N ASP A 56 -12.66 2.42 -1.81
CA ASP A 56 -13.40 1.33 -2.48
C ASP A 56 -12.73 0.88 -3.78
N LYS A 57 -12.17 1.83 -4.54
CA LYS A 57 -11.42 1.55 -5.78
C LYS A 57 -10.14 0.75 -5.52
N VAL A 58 -9.51 0.94 -4.36
CA VAL A 58 -8.27 0.29 -3.93
C VAL A 58 -8.56 -1.02 -3.20
N VAL A 59 -9.65 -1.08 -2.44
CA VAL A 59 -10.16 -2.29 -1.78
C VAL A 59 -10.36 -3.39 -2.81
N VAL A 60 -11.06 -3.12 -3.90
CA VAL A 60 -11.31 -4.09 -4.99
C VAL A 60 -10.01 -4.60 -5.61
N PHE A 61 -9.01 -3.72 -5.75
CA PHE A 61 -7.68 -4.11 -6.24
C PHE A 61 -7.01 -5.10 -5.28
N TRP A 62 -6.97 -4.78 -3.98
CA TRP A 62 -6.37 -5.65 -2.97
C TRP A 62 -7.07 -7.01 -2.87
N ASP A 63 -8.39 -7.03 -2.96
CA ASP A 63 -9.16 -8.27 -2.88
C ASP A 63 -8.80 -9.21 -4.03
N LYS A 64 -8.68 -8.68 -5.26
CA LYS A 64 -8.23 -9.45 -6.43
C LYS A 64 -6.79 -9.94 -6.28
N LEU A 65 -5.89 -9.08 -5.83
CA LEU A 65 -4.47 -9.42 -5.66
C LEU A 65 -4.28 -10.50 -4.58
N ILE A 66 -4.99 -10.38 -3.45
CA ILE A 66 -4.93 -11.39 -2.37
C ILE A 66 -5.54 -12.71 -2.85
N ALA A 67 -6.69 -12.68 -3.54
CA ALA A 67 -7.29 -13.88 -4.10
C ALA A 67 -6.34 -14.59 -5.09
N PHE A 68 -5.67 -13.81 -5.95
CA PHE A 68 -4.66 -14.31 -6.89
C PHE A 68 -3.47 -14.96 -6.17
N LEU A 69 -2.91 -14.29 -5.16
CA LEU A 69 -1.78 -14.80 -4.39
C LEU A 69 -2.14 -16.04 -3.56
N ASN A 70 -3.34 -16.07 -2.97
CA ASN A 70 -3.87 -17.23 -2.27
C ASN A 70 -3.99 -18.43 -3.19
N LYS A 71 -4.51 -18.23 -4.42
CA LYS A 71 -4.61 -19.28 -5.44
C LYS A 71 -3.24 -19.77 -5.90
N LEU A 72 -2.29 -18.87 -6.14
CA LEU A 72 -0.94 -19.23 -6.60
C LEU A 72 -0.12 -19.97 -5.55
N LEU A 73 -0.17 -19.51 -4.30
CA LEU A 73 0.68 -20.03 -3.22
C LEU A 73 0.00 -21.15 -2.42
N ASN A 74 -1.28 -21.39 -2.69
CA ASN A 74 -2.16 -22.27 -1.93
C ASN A 74 -2.12 -21.91 -0.43
N LEU A 75 -2.39 -20.63 -0.15
CA LEU A 75 -2.40 -20.00 1.17
C LEU A 75 -3.76 -19.33 1.44
N ALA A 76 -4.05 -19.06 2.72
CA ALA A 76 -5.24 -18.33 3.16
C ALA A 76 -4.84 -17.01 3.82
N TRP A 77 -4.32 -16.07 3.02
CA TRP A 77 -4.06 -14.71 3.50
C TRP A 77 -5.34 -13.92 3.60
N HIS A 78 -5.50 -13.26 4.75
CA HIS A 78 -6.54 -12.27 4.98
C HIS A 78 -6.00 -10.87 4.71
N LYS A 79 -6.87 -10.02 4.18
CA LYS A 79 -6.57 -8.61 3.97
C LYS A 79 -6.28 -7.94 5.30
N ASN A 80 -5.10 -7.32 5.40
CA ASN A 80 -4.69 -6.58 6.58
C ASN A 80 -4.03 -5.27 6.11
N PRO A 81 -4.41 -4.10 6.66
CA PRO A 81 -3.82 -2.82 6.26
C PRO A 81 -2.30 -2.77 6.44
N GLY A 82 -1.75 -3.44 7.45
CA GLY A 82 -0.31 -3.57 7.66
C GLY A 82 0.37 -4.47 6.62
N LEU A 83 -0.31 -5.46 6.04
CA LEU A 83 0.21 -6.22 4.90
C LEU A 83 0.27 -5.36 3.64
N CYS A 84 -0.80 -4.59 3.39
CA CYS A 84 -0.92 -3.71 2.23
C CYS A 84 0.05 -2.50 2.28
N MET A 85 0.26 -1.92 3.47
CA MET A 85 1.11 -0.72 3.63
C MET A 85 2.55 -1.02 4.04
N LEU A 86 2.79 -2.08 4.81
CA LEU A 86 4.07 -2.30 5.48
C LEU A 86 4.73 -3.64 5.15
N ALA A 87 4.14 -4.47 4.28
CA ALA A 87 4.66 -5.81 3.97
C ALA A 87 5.07 -6.58 5.25
N ILE A 88 4.17 -6.64 6.24
CA ILE A 88 4.44 -7.33 7.51
C ILE A 88 4.62 -8.83 7.24
N LYS A 89 5.88 -9.26 7.11
CA LYS A 89 6.26 -10.66 6.91
C LYS A 89 5.96 -11.49 8.17
N LYS A 90 4.89 -12.28 8.15
CA LYS A 90 4.71 -13.35 9.14
C LYS A 90 5.77 -14.43 8.85
N LYS A 91 6.67 -14.72 9.80
CA LYS A 91 7.76 -15.70 9.67
C LYS A 91 7.21 -17.14 9.56
N ASN A 92 6.64 -17.54 8.43
CA ASN A 92 6.37 -18.95 8.14
C ASN A 92 7.52 -19.53 7.29
N LYS A 93 8.31 -20.42 7.91
CA LYS A 93 9.66 -20.79 7.47
C LYS A 93 9.75 -21.78 6.29
N LYS A 94 8.66 -22.27 5.69
CA LYS A 94 8.75 -23.41 4.74
C LYS A 94 8.30 -23.16 3.28
N LYS A 95 7.61 -22.04 2.94
CA LYS A 95 7.20 -21.70 1.55
C LYS A 95 7.67 -20.29 1.11
N LYS A 96 8.81 -19.84 1.66
CA LYS A 96 9.10 -18.42 1.89
C LYS A 96 9.71 -17.65 0.72
N MET A 97 10.47 -18.29 -0.17
CA MET A 97 11.22 -17.55 -1.21
C MET A 97 10.35 -17.11 -2.39
N ALA A 98 9.54 -18.00 -2.96
CA ALA A 98 8.70 -17.65 -4.11
C ALA A 98 7.63 -16.60 -3.77
N ALA A 99 7.00 -16.73 -2.60
CA ALA A 99 6.00 -15.78 -2.11
C ALA A 99 6.59 -14.39 -1.86
N ASP A 100 7.78 -14.31 -1.25
CA ASP A 100 8.46 -13.04 -0.98
C ASP A 100 8.88 -12.32 -2.28
N THR A 101 9.38 -13.06 -3.28
CA THR A 101 9.75 -12.49 -4.58
C THR A 101 8.52 -12.01 -5.35
N LEU A 102 7.43 -12.78 -5.34
CA LEU A 102 6.17 -12.39 -6.00
C LEU A 102 5.46 -11.23 -5.30
N PHE A 103 5.53 -11.15 -3.97
CA PHE A 103 4.98 -10.01 -3.22
C PHE A 103 5.81 -8.75 -3.45
N SER A 104 7.14 -8.88 -3.52
CA SER A 104 8.03 -7.76 -3.83
C SER A 104 7.82 -7.26 -5.26
N SER A 105 7.65 -8.14 -6.25
CA SER A 105 7.38 -7.72 -7.63
C SER A 105 5.99 -7.10 -7.77
N ALA A 106 4.96 -7.68 -7.14
CA ALA A 106 3.61 -7.12 -7.11
C ALA A 106 3.58 -5.76 -6.42
N LEU A 107 4.32 -5.58 -5.31
CA LEU A 107 4.42 -4.30 -4.62
C LEU A 107 5.15 -3.27 -5.49
N SER A 108 6.23 -3.65 -6.18
CA SER A 108 6.90 -2.77 -7.14
C SER A 108 5.97 -2.38 -8.30
N SER A 109 5.17 -3.30 -8.84
CA SER A 109 4.17 -2.98 -9.87
C SER A 109 3.07 -2.06 -9.34
N VAL A 110 2.63 -2.24 -8.09
CA VAL A 110 1.68 -1.34 -7.43
C VAL A 110 2.31 0.03 -7.22
N LEU A 111 3.53 0.11 -6.71
CA LEU A 111 4.25 1.37 -6.51
C LEU A 111 4.46 2.10 -7.85
N ASN A 112 4.83 1.38 -8.90
CA ASN A 112 5.00 1.93 -10.25
C ASN A 112 3.65 2.38 -10.83
N HIS A 113 2.56 1.64 -10.57
CA HIS A 113 1.21 2.07 -10.95
C HIS A 113 0.76 3.29 -10.14
N LEU A 114 1.11 3.38 -8.85
CA LEU A 114 0.85 4.54 -8.00
C LEU A 114 1.66 5.76 -8.47
N GLU A 115 2.88 5.58 -8.97
CA GLU A 115 3.70 6.63 -9.59
C GLU A 115 3.13 7.07 -10.94
N ASN A 116 2.72 6.15 -11.79
CA ASN A 116 2.00 6.45 -13.04
C ASN A 116 0.63 7.10 -12.81
N MET A 117 0.04 6.95 -11.62
CA MET A 117 -1.17 7.67 -11.23
C MET A 117 -0.86 9.06 -10.66
N LYS A 118 0.39 9.37 -10.30
CA LYS A 118 0.82 10.74 -9.96
C LYS A 118 1.01 11.62 -11.20
N SER A 119 1.34 11.03 -12.35
CA SER A 119 1.45 11.73 -13.64
C SER A 119 0.09 12.04 -14.30
N LEU A 120 -0.99 11.44 -13.80
CA LEU A 120 -2.38 11.75 -14.14
C LEU A 120 -2.98 12.83 -13.20
N LYS A 121 -2.14 13.74 -12.70
CA LYS A 121 -2.65 14.99 -12.11
C LYS A 121 -3.06 15.93 -13.25
N PRO A 122 -4.22 16.59 -13.17
CA PRO A 122 -4.48 17.77 -14.00
C PRO A 122 -3.50 18.89 -13.65
#